data_AF-A0AAN5BV34-F1
#
_entry.id   AF-A0AAN5BV34-F1
#
_cell.length_a   1.000
_cell.length_b   1.000
_cell.length_c   1.000
_cell.angle_alpha   90.00
_cell.angle_beta   90.00
_cell.angle_gamma   90.00
#
_symmetry.space_group_name_H-M   'P 1'
#
loop_
_entity.id
_entity.type
_entity.pdbx_description
1 polymer ?
#
loop_
_entity_poly.entity_id
_entity_poly.type
_entity_poly.pdbx_seq_one_letter_code
_entity_poly.pdbx_strand_id
1 'polypeptide(L)'
;MANLAGMQSVINIPHADTGNAPIDPTIRDYDNLFRLFYNHPPALNSVNIATAYAECRSLLALADMYDALPVTGPRVDHHLLGFGSRLFKQIAKYPPSYLKLGYLARSRVIYSEALIHVVGQWPAGLPHLRNGAYSPLPDTVLDIIEDKVEDLEYMKSRIDSKLLRLTLTTSRGERVTPTNAYLDWLAVSLFRQWLVDSTTPPPAPILKNSSANAANTSSHSRPSQSTAHRGQEHGSAASKAAIAAPLSSARVYRLIGSASTQAYLPHDELKKFLKVHPTPSSDSLYSRDVLKRFERKMDELKRLAREIVRPLMRNFLELDLKGGELDSSSGGLPHLICIKIEDEDIPWD
;
A
#
# COMPACT_ATOMS: atom_id res chain seq x y z
N MET A 1 5.59 -1.98 78.46
CA MET A 1 4.42 -2.25 77.60
C MET A 1 3.40 -1.15 77.81
N ALA A 2 3.30 -0.21 76.86
CA ALA A 2 2.22 0.77 76.75
C ALA A 2 1.84 0.85 75.26
N ASN A 3 0.55 0.82 74.99
CA ASN A 3 -0.08 0.50 73.71
C ASN A 3 0.01 1.62 72.66
N LEU A 4 0.00 1.16 71.40
CA LEU A 4 -0.26 1.84 70.13
C LEU A 4 -1.40 2.89 70.18
N ALA A 5 -1.28 3.95 69.37
CA ALA A 5 -2.02 4.07 68.10
C ALA A 5 -2.22 5.54 67.66
N GLY A 6 -1.95 5.81 66.38
CA GLY A 6 -2.82 6.68 65.58
C GLY A 6 -2.45 8.15 65.46
N MET A 7 -1.44 8.45 64.63
CA MET A 7 -1.41 9.73 63.90
C MET A 7 -1.39 9.42 62.40
N GLN A 8 -2.53 8.98 61.87
CA GLN A 8 -2.76 9.01 60.42
C GLN A 8 -3.15 10.44 60.06
N SER A 9 -2.22 11.17 59.42
CA SER A 9 -2.54 12.40 58.71
C SER A 9 -3.40 12.03 57.50
N VAL A 10 -4.71 12.13 57.66
CA VAL A 10 -5.65 12.03 56.54
C VAL A 10 -5.76 13.43 55.97
N ILE A 11 -4.94 13.74 54.96
CA ILE A 11 -5.20 14.88 54.08
C ILE A 11 -6.45 14.49 53.29
N ASN A 12 -7.61 14.90 53.82
CA ASN A 12 -8.89 14.76 53.16
C ASN A 12 -8.93 15.79 52.02
N ILE A 13 -8.35 15.44 50.88
CA ILE A 13 -8.55 16.19 49.64
C ILE A 13 -10.03 16.01 49.31
N PRO A 14 -10.84 17.09 49.26
CA PRO A 14 -12.22 16.95 48.82
C PRO A 14 -12.18 16.35 47.41
N HIS A 15 -12.78 15.17 47.26
CA HIS A 15 -13.11 14.61 45.96
C HIS A 15 -14.12 15.57 45.37
N ALA A 16 -13.62 16.59 44.66
CA ALA A 16 -14.43 17.41 43.79
C ALA A 16 -15.02 16.44 42.78
N ASP A 17 -16.32 16.21 42.90
CA ASP A 17 -17.13 15.55 41.90
C ASP A 17 -17.09 16.46 40.66
N THR A 18 -16.01 16.35 39.88
CA THR A 18 -15.82 17.11 38.64
C THR A 18 -16.73 16.49 37.60
N GLY A 19 -18.01 16.86 37.66
CA GLY A 19 -18.95 16.62 36.58
C GLY A 19 -18.39 17.22 35.28
N ASN A 20 -17.91 16.35 34.38
CA ASN A 20 -17.85 16.51 32.92
C ASN A 20 -17.41 17.88 32.34
N ALA A 21 -16.51 18.62 32.98
CA ALA A 21 -15.75 19.63 32.28
C ALA A 21 -14.68 18.92 31.42
N PRO A 22 -14.58 19.19 30.11
CA PRO A 22 -13.50 18.63 29.31
C PRO A 22 -12.16 19.12 29.89
N ILE A 23 -11.38 18.19 30.44
CA ILE A 23 -10.04 18.46 30.95
C ILE A 23 -9.21 19.01 29.79
N ASP A 24 -8.47 20.10 30.03
CA ASP A 24 -7.53 20.65 29.05
C ASP A 24 -6.57 19.54 28.58
N PRO A 25 -6.43 19.29 27.27
CA PRO A 25 -5.52 18.30 26.72
C PRO A 25 -4.10 18.39 27.28
N THR A 26 -3.62 19.62 27.53
CA THR A 26 -2.29 19.88 28.08
C THR A 26 -2.17 19.36 29.51
N ILE A 27 -3.18 19.64 30.36
CA ILE A 27 -3.21 19.18 31.76
C ILE A 27 -3.27 17.65 31.80
N ARG A 28 -4.08 17.04 30.93
CA ARG A 28 -4.15 15.58 30.80
C ARG A 28 -2.80 14.98 30.42
N ASP A 29 -2.07 15.58 29.49
CA ASP A 29 -0.79 15.05 29.03
C ASP A 29 0.30 15.16 30.12
N TYR A 30 0.32 16.26 30.89
CA TYR A 30 1.19 16.38 32.07
C TYR A 30 0.81 15.37 33.17
N ASP A 31 -0.48 15.20 33.47
CA ASP A 31 -0.95 14.18 34.43
C ASP A 31 -0.49 12.78 34.01
N ASN A 32 -0.64 12.44 32.73
CA ASN A 32 -0.17 11.18 32.18
C ASN A 32 1.36 11.04 32.24
N LEU A 33 2.13 12.08 31.94
CA LEU A 33 3.59 12.04 32.05
C LEU A 33 4.03 11.75 33.49
N PHE A 34 3.44 12.44 34.47
CA PHE A 34 3.76 12.18 35.88
C PHE A 34 3.33 10.79 36.32
N ARG A 35 2.13 10.32 35.92
CA ARG A 35 1.71 8.92 36.16
C ARG A 35 2.78 7.95 35.70
N LEU A 36 3.30 8.13 34.49
CA LEU A 36 4.31 7.25 33.91
C LEU A 36 5.62 7.27 34.70
N PHE A 37 6.08 8.43 35.17
CA PHE A 37 7.26 8.53 36.04
C PHE A 37 7.10 7.79 37.38
N TYR A 38 5.87 7.76 37.91
CA TYR A 38 5.53 6.98 39.11
C TYR A 38 5.04 5.56 38.78
N ASN A 39 5.31 5.05 37.58
CA ASN A 39 4.96 3.70 37.14
C ASN A 39 3.46 3.37 37.17
N HIS A 40 2.60 4.38 37.07
CA HIS A 40 1.16 4.23 36.90
C HIS A 40 0.80 4.20 35.41
N PRO A 41 -0.26 3.46 35.01
CA PRO A 41 -0.71 3.45 33.63
C PRO A 41 -1.25 4.82 33.22
N PRO A 42 -1.03 5.25 31.97
CA PRO A 42 -1.58 6.51 31.47
C PRO A 42 -3.08 6.34 31.20
N ALA A 43 -3.86 7.38 31.47
CA ALA A 43 -5.28 7.45 31.17
C ALA A 43 -5.47 7.87 29.71
N LEU A 44 -5.42 6.88 28.81
CA LEU A 44 -5.60 7.04 27.36
C LEU A 44 -6.86 6.31 26.89
N ASN A 45 -7.49 6.82 25.83
CA ASN A 45 -8.71 6.25 25.28
C ASN A 45 -8.47 4.84 24.68
N SER A 46 -9.09 3.81 25.23
CA SER A 46 -8.94 2.42 24.74
C SER A 46 -9.96 1.98 23.70
N VAL A 47 -10.92 2.84 23.33
CA VAL A 47 -12.07 2.48 22.48
C VAL A 47 -11.95 3.09 21.08
N ASN A 48 -11.70 4.40 21.04
CA ASN A 48 -11.62 5.18 19.81
C ASN A 48 -10.15 5.42 19.44
N ILE A 49 -9.69 4.72 18.40
CA ILE A 49 -8.30 4.81 17.92
C ILE A 49 -7.90 6.20 17.41
N ALA A 50 -8.84 6.99 16.86
CA ALA A 50 -8.54 8.33 16.38
C ALA A 50 -8.28 9.28 17.56
N THR A 51 -9.08 9.15 18.63
CA THR A 51 -8.83 9.87 19.88
C THR A 51 -7.54 9.37 20.50
N ALA A 52 -7.37 8.06 20.70
CA ALA A 52 -6.16 7.45 21.25
C ALA A 52 -4.89 7.91 20.53
N TYR A 53 -4.90 7.94 19.19
CA TYR A 53 -3.80 8.47 18.38
C TYR A 53 -3.48 9.93 18.74
N ALA A 54 -4.49 10.80 18.84
CA ALA A 54 -4.29 12.20 19.16
C ALA A 54 -3.70 12.39 20.57
N GLU A 55 -4.16 11.60 21.55
CA GLU A 55 -3.68 11.63 22.94
C GLU A 55 -2.26 11.08 23.08
N CYS A 56 -1.98 9.93 22.45
CA CYS A 56 -0.64 9.34 22.42
C CYS A 56 0.36 10.28 21.75
N ARG A 57 -0.03 10.91 20.64
CA ARG A 57 0.81 11.86 19.92
C ARG A 57 1.16 13.08 20.76
N SER A 58 0.19 13.66 21.48
CA SER A 58 0.45 14.85 22.29
C SER A 58 1.27 14.51 23.54
N LEU A 59 1.00 13.37 24.18
CA LEU A 59 1.82 12.85 25.28
C LEU A 59 3.27 12.56 24.85
N LEU A 60 3.49 11.94 23.69
CA LEU A 60 4.83 11.67 23.17
C LEU A 60 5.57 12.95 22.79
N ALA A 61 4.87 13.95 22.22
CA ALA A 61 5.47 15.25 21.95
C ALA A 61 5.92 15.94 23.25
N LEU A 62 5.11 15.85 24.31
CA LEU A 62 5.49 16.36 25.62
C LEU A 62 6.70 15.60 26.18
N ALA A 63 6.69 14.26 26.10
CA ALA A 63 7.79 13.43 26.58
C ALA A 63 9.11 13.71 25.83
N ASP A 64 9.05 13.96 24.52
CA ASP A 64 10.21 14.35 23.71
C ASP A 64 10.86 15.65 24.21
N MET A 65 10.05 16.65 24.56
CA MET A 65 10.55 17.91 25.13
C MET A 65 11.31 17.74 26.45
N TYR A 66 11.01 16.70 27.23
CA TYR A 66 11.62 16.40 28.52
C TYR A 66 12.61 15.22 28.46
N ASP A 67 13.00 14.75 27.27
CA ASP A 67 13.84 13.56 27.06
C ASP A 67 13.32 12.31 27.81
N ALA A 68 11.99 12.17 27.85
CA ALA A 68 11.26 11.15 28.58
C ALA A 68 10.69 10.05 27.68
N LEU A 69 11.09 10.00 26.40
CA LEU A 69 10.67 8.97 25.45
C LEU A 69 11.01 7.53 25.89
N PRO A 70 12.18 7.23 26.49
CA PRO A 70 12.49 5.87 26.94
C PRO A 70 11.50 5.32 27.98
N VAL A 71 10.91 6.21 28.79
CA VAL A 71 9.92 5.85 29.83
C VAL A 71 8.50 5.84 29.25
N THR A 72 8.20 6.80 28.39
CA THR A 72 6.84 7.02 27.85
C THR A 72 6.52 6.09 26.68
N GLY A 73 7.48 5.90 25.78
CA GLY A 73 7.34 5.14 24.54
C GLY A 73 6.78 3.73 24.74
N PRO A 74 7.38 2.87 25.59
CA PRO A 74 6.90 1.51 25.81
C PRO A 74 5.44 1.43 26.30
N ARG A 75 4.98 2.45 27.02
CA ARG A 75 3.61 2.52 27.56
C ARG A 75 2.60 2.90 26.49
N VAL A 76 2.98 3.84 25.63
CA VAL A 76 2.20 4.22 24.45
C VAL A 76 2.16 3.10 23.43
N ASP A 77 3.29 2.43 23.18
CA ASP A 77 3.38 1.27 22.30
C ASP A 77 2.41 0.16 22.75
N HIS A 78 2.50 -0.27 24.01
CA HIS A 78 1.61 -1.27 24.57
C HIS A 78 0.12 -0.86 24.45
N HIS A 79 -0.21 0.41 24.71
CA HIS A 79 -1.57 0.92 24.57
C HIS A 79 -2.08 0.84 23.12
N LEU A 80 -1.27 1.28 22.15
CA LEU A 80 -1.64 1.28 20.74
C LEU A 80 -1.75 -0.13 20.17
N LEU A 81 -0.79 -1.01 20.49
CA LEU A 81 -0.83 -2.41 20.05
C LEU A 81 -2.06 -3.16 20.59
N GLY A 82 -2.63 -2.71 21.72
CA GLY A 82 -3.91 -3.21 22.25
C GLY A 82 -5.10 -3.10 21.28
N PHE A 83 -5.05 -2.21 20.27
CA PHE A 83 -6.08 -2.12 19.23
C PHE A 83 -6.00 -3.25 18.18
N GLY A 84 -4.91 -4.01 18.14
CA GLY A 84 -4.71 -5.13 17.22
C GLY A 84 -4.88 -4.75 15.75
N SER A 85 -5.64 -5.55 14.99
CA SER A 85 -5.84 -5.36 13.54
C SER A 85 -6.42 -3.99 13.15
N ARG A 86 -7.17 -3.33 14.05
CA ARG A 86 -7.70 -1.99 13.81
C ARG A 86 -6.59 -0.95 13.69
N LEU A 87 -5.48 -1.12 14.41
CA LEU A 87 -4.30 -0.27 14.32
C LEU A 87 -3.64 -0.37 12.95
N PHE A 88 -3.31 -1.59 12.51
CA PHE A 88 -2.63 -1.80 11.23
C PHE A 88 -3.45 -1.27 10.04
N LYS A 89 -4.78 -1.38 10.10
CA LYS A 89 -5.67 -0.73 9.11
C LYS A 89 -5.54 0.80 9.10
N GLN A 90 -5.39 1.43 10.27
CA GLN A 90 -5.16 2.89 10.34
C GLN A 90 -3.75 3.27 9.86
N ILE A 91 -2.73 2.47 10.18
CA ILE A 91 -1.35 2.68 9.71
C ILE A 91 -1.34 2.67 8.17
N ALA A 92 -1.95 1.69 7.53
CA ALA A 92 -2.05 1.62 6.07
C ALA A 92 -2.76 2.82 5.44
N LYS A 93 -3.70 3.44 6.17
CA LYS A 93 -4.46 4.61 5.71
C LYS A 93 -3.68 5.93 5.90
N TYR A 94 -2.88 6.04 6.96
CA TYR A 94 -2.11 7.24 7.28
C TYR A 94 -0.63 6.93 7.58
N PRO A 95 0.15 6.34 6.66
CA PRO A 95 1.48 5.86 6.97
C PRO A 95 2.46 6.92 7.51
N PRO A 96 2.58 8.13 6.91
CA PRO A 96 3.51 9.14 7.42
C PRO A 96 3.25 9.56 8.88
N SER A 97 1.97 9.67 9.25
CA SER A 97 1.54 10.02 10.60
C SER A 97 1.92 8.95 11.62
N TYR A 98 1.69 7.68 11.29
CA TYR A 98 2.03 6.56 12.16
C TYR A 98 3.53 6.24 12.17
N LEU A 99 4.26 6.54 11.10
CA LEU A 99 5.72 6.41 11.08
C LEU A 99 6.35 7.33 12.12
N LYS A 100 5.92 8.61 12.14
CA LYS A 100 6.37 9.56 13.16
C LYS A 100 5.95 9.15 14.57
N LEU A 101 4.72 8.67 14.74
CA LEU A 101 4.26 8.19 16.04
C LEU A 101 5.09 7.00 16.52
N GLY A 102 5.35 6.02 15.65
CA GLY A 102 6.15 4.85 15.93
C GLY A 102 7.59 5.20 16.29
N TYR A 103 8.17 6.19 15.60
CA TYR A 103 9.49 6.74 15.92
C TYR A 103 9.55 7.33 17.34
N LEU A 104 8.62 8.24 17.67
CA LEU A 104 8.60 8.85 19.01
C LEU A 104 8.30 7.81 20.11
N ALA A 105 7.41 6.87 19.83
CA ALA A 105 7.07 5.79 20.75
C ALA A 105 8.21 4.76 20.91
N ARG A 106 9.24 4.80 20.05
CA ARG A 106 10.25 3.76 19.90
C ARG A 106 9.62 2.37 19.69
N SER A 107 8.48 2.35 19.00
CA SER A 107 7.73 1.13 18.70
C SER A 107 8.25 0.52 17.41
N ARG A 108 9.04 -0.56 17.55
CA ARG A 108 9.56 -1.31 16.41
C ARG A 108 8.45 -1.81 15.48
N VAL A 109 7.32 -2.26 16.04
CA VAL A 109 6.18 -2.81 15.28
C VAL A 109 5.47 -1.73 14.48
N ILE A 110 5.08 -0.62 15.14
CA ILE A 110 4.35 0.47 14.47
C ILE A 110 5.23 1.17 13.44
N TYR A 111 6.50 1.40 13.79
CA TYR A 111 7.48 2.01 12.89
C TYR A 111 7.70 1.15 11.64
N SER A 112 7.99 -0.14 11.80
CA SER A 112 8.27 -1.04 10.68
C SER A 112 7.07 -1.15 9.73
N GLU A 113 5.87 -1.32 10.29
CA GLU A 113 4.63 -1.37 9.51
C GLU A 113 4.48 -0.09 8.67
N ALA A 114 4.58 1.08 9.31
CA ALA A 114 4.41 2.37 8.64
C ALA A 114 5.51 2.63 7.61
N LEU A 115 6.75 2.25 7.90
CA LEU A 115 7.90 2.42 7.01
C LEU A 115 7.72 1.63 5.71
N ILE A 116 7.28 0.36 5.78
CA ILE A 116 7.00 -0.46 4.59
C ILE A 116 5.96 0.22 3.69
N HIS A 117 4.90 0.80 4.27
CA HIS A 117 3.90 1.53 3.52
C HIS A 117 4.47 2.81 2.88
N VAL A 118 5.27 3.59 3.62
CA VAL A 118 5.89 4.82 3.11
C VAL A 118 6.83 4.51 1.94
N VAL A 119 7.70 3.52 2.07
CA VAL A 119 8.65 3.10 1.03
C VAL A 119 7.90 2.64 -0.22
N GLY A 120 6.87 1.81 -0.07
CA GLY A 120 6.10 1.33 -1.21
C GLY A 120 5.31 2.42 -1.95
N GLN A 121 4.95 3.49 -1.25
CA GLN A 121 4.21 4.65 -1.80
C GLN A 121 5.13 5.81 -2.21
N TRP A 122 6.45 5.65 -2.11
CA TRP A 122 7.39 6.73 -2.39
C TRP A 122 7.24 7.27 -3.83
N PRO A 123 7.33 8.60 -4.06
CA PRO A 123 7.57 9.68 -3.10
C PRO A 123 6.29 10.36 -2.54
N ALA A 124 5.11 9.73 -2.64
CA ALA A 124 3.84 10.36 -2.26
C ALA A 124 3.78 10.80 -0.78
N GLY A 125 4.51 10.11 0.09
CA GLY A 125 4.63 10.45 1.52
C GLY A 125 5.55 11.66 1.81
N LEU A 126 6.49 11.99 0.92
CA LEU A 126 7.57 12.95 1.17
C LEU A 126 7.08 14.34 1.68
N PRO A 127 6.04 14.96 1.09
CA PRO A 127 5.57 16.27 1.57
C PRO A 127 5.11 16.24 3.03
N HIS A 128 4.50 15.14 3.46
CA HIS A 128 3.97 14.98 4.82
C HIS A 128 5.05 14.69 5.86
N LEU A 129 6.17 14.08 5.43
CA LEU A 129 7.30 13.74 6.29
C LEU A 129 8.19 14.97 6.55
N ARG A 130 8.38 15.84 5.55
CA ARG A 130 9.21 17.06 5.65
C ARG A 130 8.46 18.30 6.11
N ASN A 131 7.26 18.53 5.56
CA ASN A 131 6.49 19.76 5.76
C ASN A 131 5.22 19.53 6.59
N GLY A 132 5.18 18.45 7.37
CA GLY A 132 4.05 18.15 8.24
C GLY A 132 3.78 19.26 9.26
N ALA A 133 2.53 19.35 9.74
CA ALA A 133 2.09 20.36 10.72
C ALA A 133 2.80 20.28 12.10
N TYR A 134 3.74 19.34 12.27
CA TYR A 134 4.48 19.06 13.49
C TYR A 134 5.94 18.76 13.11
N SER A 135 6.87 18.89 14.07
CA SER A 135 8.34 18.70 13.90
C SER A 135 8.73 17.70 12.79
N PRO A 136 9.62 18.05 11.85
CA PRO A 136 10.03 17.12 10.80
C PRO A 136 10.59 15.83 11.42
N LEU A 137 10.45 14.71 10.69
CA LEU A 137 11.20 13.50 11.05
C LEU A 137 12.70 13.80 10.98
N PRO A 138 13.53 13.17 11.83
CA PRO A 138 14.99 13.31 11.74
C PRO A 138 15.51 12.88 10.37
N ASP A 139 16.58 13.53 9.92
CA ASP A 139 17.21 13.22 8.62
C ASP A 139 17.65 11.74 8.55
N THR A 140 18.07 11.14 9.67
CA THR A 140 18.43 9.72 9.75
C THR A 140 17.29 8.78 9.30
N VAL A 141 16.04 9.13 9.61
CA VAL A 141 14.87 8.34 9.18
C VAL A 141 14.61 8.54 7.68
N LEU A 142 14.86 9.74 7.16
CA LEU A 142 14.73 10.02 5.73
C LEU A 142 15.79 9.25 4.94
N ASP A 143 17.04 9.21 5.42
CA ASP A 143 18.13 8.43 4.82
C ASP A 143 17.75 6.94 4.74
N ILE A 144 17.25 6.36 5.84
CA ILE A 144 16.76 4.96 5.85
C ILE A 144 15.63 4.75 4.83
N ILE A 145 14.69 5.69 4.69
CA ILE A 145 13.63 5.59 3.68
C ILE A 145 14.22 5.58 2.28
N GLU A 146 15.15 6.48 1.98
CA GLU A 146 15.79 6.58 0.67
C GLU A 146 16.56 5.31 0.32
N ASP A 147 17.33 4.76 1.26
CA ASP A 147 18.04 3.48 1.10
C ASP A 147 17.06 2.33 0.80
N LYS A 148 15.96 2.21 1.55
CA LYS A 148 14.95 1.17 1.31
C LYS A 148 14.18 1.36 0.00
N VAL A 149 14.01 2.59 -0.45
CA VAL A 149 13.44 2.87 -1.77
C VAL A 149 14.40 2.40 -2.86
N GLU A 150 15.69 2.67 -2.72
CA GLU A 150 16.71 2.16 -3.65
C GLU A 150 16.72 0.64 -3.70
N ASP A 151 16.67 -0.04 -2.55
CA ASP A 151 16.56 -1.50 -2.47
C ASP A 151 15.33 -2.03 -3.21
N LEU A 152 14.18 -1.36 -3.06
CA LEU A 152 12.94 -1.74 -3.72
C LEU A 152 13.06 -1.58 -5.24
N GLU A 153 13.58 -0.46 -5.72
CA GLU A 153 13.78 -0.20 -7.14
C GLU A 153 14.82 -1.15 -7.76
N TYR A 154 15.89 -1.45 -7.04
CA TYR A 154 16.87 -2.47 -7.45
C TYR A 154 16.22 -3.84 -7.58
N MET A 155 15.37 -4.24 -6.63
CA MET A 155 14.64 -5.51 -6.70
C MET A 155 13.68 -5.56 -7.90
N LYS A 156 12.93 -4.48 -8.16
CA LYS A 156 12.06 -4.35 -9.35
C LYS A 156 12.86 -4.50 -10.63
N SER A 157 13.93 -3.74 -10.79
CA SER A 157 14.80 -3.77 -11.97
C SER A 157 15.40 -5.15 -12.25
N ARG A 158 15.84 -5.86 -11.20
CA ARG A 158 16.31 -7.25 -11.32
C ARG A 158 15.22 -8.22 -11.78
N ILE A 159 14.00 -8.02 -11.32
CA ILE A 159 12.85 -8.86 -11.69
C ILE A 159 12.40 -8.57 -13.11
N ASP A 160 12.28 -7.30 -13.50
CA ASP A 160 11.96 -6.90 -14.86
C ASP A 160 13.00 -7.45 -15.84
N SER A 161 14.28 -7.33 -15.49
CA SER A 161 15.39 -7.94 -16.23
C SER A 161 15.24 -9.45 -16.43
N LYS A 162 14.81 -10.18 -15.40
CA LYS A 162 14.58 -11.64 -15.47
C LYS A 162 13.35 -11.98 -16.31
N LEU A 163 12.24 -11.26 -16.13
CA LEU A 163 11.01 -11.44 -16.88
C LEU A 163 11.24 -11.16 -18.37
N LEU A 164 11.94 -10.07 -18.71
CA LEU A 164 12.31 -9.73 -20.08
C LEU A 164 13.29 -10.72 -20.71
N ARG A 165 14.05 -11.51 -19.94
CA ARG A 165 14.92 -12.56 -20.48
C ARG A 165 14.28 -13.95 -20.48
N LEU A 166 13.10 -14.10 -19.87
CA LEU A 166 12.39 -15.37 -19.78
C LEU A 166 12.12 -15.93 -21.18
N THR A 167 12.43 -17.21 -21.36
CA THR A 167 12.26 -17.92 -22.63
C THR A 167 11.91 -19.38 -22.33
N LEU A 168 11.30 -20.05 -23.31
CA LEU A 168 11.06 -21.49 -23.29
C LEU A 168 12.24 -22.21 -23.95
N THR A 169 12.38 -23.50 -23.65
CA THR A 169 13.37 -24.37 -24.29
C THR A 169 12.68 -25.52 -25.01
N THR A 170 13.26 -25.96 -26.11
CA THR A 170 12.84 -27.18 -26.80
C THR A 170 13.15 -28.42 -25.94
N SER A 171 12.67 -29.59 -26.35
CA SER A 171 13.03 -30.87 -25.69
C SER A 171 14.54 -31.17 -25.72
N ARG A 172 15.28 -30.53 -26.64
CA ARG A 172 16.75 -30.62 -26.74
C ARG A 172 17.48 -29.62 -25.83
N GLY A 173 16.75 -28.78 -25.09
CA GLY A 173 17.31 -27.73 -24.24
C GLY A 173 17.71 -26.45 -24.99
N GLU A 174 17.49 -26.38 -26.31
CA GLU A 174 17.78 -25.18 -27.10
C GLU A 174 16.73 -24.10 -26.85
N ARG A 175 17.13 -22.82 -26.91
CA ARG A 175 16.18 -21.70 -26.84
C ARG A 175 15.21 -21.74 -28.02
N VAL A 176 13.95 -21.39 -27.77
CA VAL A 176 12.96 -21.29 -28.83
C VAL A 176 13.25 -20.10 -29.74
N THR A 177 13.19 -20.36 -31.05
CA THR A 177 13.41 -19.40 -32.14
C THR A 177 12.34 -19.61 -33.21
N PRO A 178 12.16 -18.67 -34.14
CA PRO A 178 11.22 -18.84 -35.23
C PRO A 178 11.48 -20.09 -36.08
N THR A 179 12.73 -20.58 -36.14
CA THR A 179 13.12 -21.70 -37.01
C THR A 179 12.99 -23.07 -36.34
N ASN A 180 13.23 -23.18 -35.03
CA ASN A 180 13.20 -24.48 -34.33
C ASN A 180 11.88 -24.78 -33.58
N ALA A 181 11.14 -23.75 -33.16
CA ALA A 181 9.91 -23.90 -32.38
C ALA A 181 9.03 -22.65 -32.50
N TYR A 182 8.49 -22.42 -33.71
CA TYR A 182 7.75 -21.21 -34.05
C TYR A 182 6.58 -20.89 -33.11
N LEU A 183 5.76 -21.89 -32.74
CA LEU A 183 4.59 -21.67 -31.87
C LEU A 183 4.98 -21.28 -30.44
N ASP A 184 6.03 -21.92 -29.89
CA ASP A 184 6.54 -21.62 -28.56
C ASP A 184 7.22 -20.24 -28.55
N TRP A 185 7.94 -19.90 -29.62
CA TRP A 185 8.53 -18.58 -29.82
C TRP A 185 7.46 -17.46 -29.92
N LEU A 186 6.33 -17.73 -30.57
CA LEU A 186 5.19 -16.80 -30.59
C LEU A 186 4.62 -16.57 -29.19
N ALA A 187 4.53 -17.62 -28.36
CA ALA A 187 4.04 -17.48 -26.98
C ALA A 187 4.97 -16.59 -26.15
N VAL A 188 6.28 -16.81 -26.26
CA VAL A 188 7.31 -15.96 -25.63
C VAL A 188 7.21 -14.51 -26.12
N SER A 189 7.01 -14.30 -27.42
CA SER A 189 6.90 -12.96 -28.02
C SER A 189 5.65 -12.22 -27.54
N LEU A 190 4.49 -12.88 -27.52
CA LEU A 190 3.24 -12.30 -27.02
C LEU A 190 3.34 -11.92 -25.53
N PHE A 191 3.93 -12.79 -24.71
CA PHE A 191 4.14 -12.49 -23.29
C PHE A 191 5.04 -11.28 -23.07
N ARG A 192 6.14 -11.16 -23.83
CA ARG A 192 7.04 -10.01 -23.74
C ARG A 192 6.36 -8.72 -24.16
N GLN A 193 5.58 -8.75 -25.23
CA GLN A 193 4.78 -7.60 -25.67
C GLN A 193 3.82 -7.17 -24.56
N TRP A 194 3.04 -8.11 -24.04
CA TRP A 194 2.11 -7.86 -22.94
C TRP A 194 2.82 -7.30 -21.69
N LEU A 195 4.00 -7.82 -21.34
CA LEU A 195 4.77 -7.36 -20.20
C LEU A 195 5.23 -5.91 -20.38
N VAL A 196 5.78 -5.57 -21.55
CA VAL A 196 6.22 -4.21 -21.88
C VAL A 196 5.04 -3.25 -21.85
N ASP A 197 3.93 -3.61 -22.49
CA ASP A 197 2.70 -2.80 -22.53
C ASP A 197 2.08 -2.60 -21.14
N SER A 198 2.21 -3.59 -20.26
CA SER A 198 1.67 -3.51 -18.90
C SER A 198 2.55 -2.70 -17.94
N THR A 199 3.88 -2.69 -18.16
CA THR A 199 4.85 -2.04 -17.26
C THR A 199 5.28 -0.65 -17.73
N THR A 200 5.08 -0.33 -19.01
CA THR A 200 5.44 0.96 -19.60
C THR A 200 4.18 1.76 -19.88
N PRO A 201 3.97 2.93 -19.25
CA PRO A 201 2.84 3.77 -19.60
C PRO A 201 2.94 4.21 -21.07
N PRO A 202 1.81 4.36 -21.78
CA PRO A 202 1.83 4.81 -23.16
C PRO A 202 2.48 6.21 -23.23
N PRO A 203 3.28 6.49 -24.27
CA PRO A 203 3.89 7.81 -24.43
C PRO A 203 2.81 8.89 -24.44
N ALA A 204 3.08 10.02 -23.79
CA ALA A 204 2.13 11.12 -23.74
C ALA A 204 1.71 11.53 -25.17
N PRO A 205 0.40 11.68 -25.45
CA PRO A 205 -0.06 12.06 -26.77
C PRO A 205 0.55 13.41 -27.15
N ILE A 206 1.24 13.45 -28.30
CA ILE A 206 1.98 14.62 -28.80
C ILE A 206 1.04 15.80 -29.09
N LEU A 207 -0.27 15.53 -29.28
CA LEU A 207 -1.28 16.55 -29.54
C LEU A 207 -1.92 17.00 -28.22
N LYS A 208 -1.42 18.12 -27.66
CA LYS A 208 -2.12 18.89 -26.64
C LYS A 208 -3.43 19.43 -27.24
N ASN A 209 -4.56 18.81 -26.91
CA ASN A 209 -5.85 19.47 -27.07
C ASN A 209 -5.95 20.59 -26.03
N SER A 210 -5.52 21.79 -26.42
CA SER A 210 -5.73 23.03 -25.68
C SER A 210 -7.21 23.41 -25.71
N SER A 211 -8.04 22.74 -24.91
CA SER A 211 -9.46 23.10 -24.79
C SER A 211 -10.11 22.52 -23.54
N ALA A 212 -9.57 22.85 -22.36
CA ALA A 212 -10.33 22.85 -21.11
C ALA A 212 -9.56 23.62 -20.03
N ASN A 213 -9.72 24.94 -19.97
CA ASN A 213 -9.56 25.70 -18.73
C ASN A 213 -10.22 27.07 -18.87
N ALA A 214 -11.52 27.10 -18.58
CA ALA A 214 -12.24 28.29 -18.15
C ALA A 214 -13.39 27.85 -17.23
N ALA A 215 -13.05 27.31 -16.05
CA ALA A 215 -14.01 27.18 -14.96
C ALA A 215 -13.85 28.42 -14.07
N ASN A 216 -14.61 29.47 -14.42
CA ASN A 216 -14.78 30.62 -13.55
C ASN A 216 -15.91 30.32 -12.55
N THR A 217 -15.63 30.66 -11.31
CA THR A 217 -16.44 30.61 -10.11
C THR A 217 -17.76 31.39 -10.20
N SER A 218 -18.89 30.81 -9.75
CA SER A 218 -19.89 31.49 -8.90
C SER A 218 -21.03 30.59 -8.42
N SER A 219 -21.15 30.53 -7.10
CA SER A 219 -22.30 30.35 -6.19
C SER A 219 -23.77 30.27 -6.69
N HIS A 220 -24.52 29.38 -5.99
CA HIS A 220 -25.84 29.55 -5.34
C HIS A 220 -27.09 28.77 -5.84
N SER A 221 -27.72 28.16 -4.81
CA SER A 221 -29.16 27.94 -4.54
C SER A 221 -29.88 26.66 -5.02
N ARG A 222 -30.67 26.13 -4.07
CA ARG A 222 -31.47 24.88 -4.04
C ARG A 222 -32.83 25.04 -4.79
N PRO A 223 -33.86 24.18 -4.55
CA PRO A 223 -34.22 22.98 -5.31
C PRO A 223 -35.64 23.10 -5.94
N SER A 224 -36.12 22.09 -6.69
CA SER A 224 -37.50 21.51 -6.64
C SER A 224 -37.96 20.85 -7.95
N GLN A 225 -38.48 19.62 -7.79
CA GLN A 225 -39.56 18.91 -8.51
C GLN A 225 -40.11 19.43 -9.85
N SER A 226 -40.19 18.53 -10.86
CA SER A 226 -41.48 18.09 -11.46
C SER A 226 -41.30 17.11 -12.65
N THR A 227 -42.08 16.02 -12.62
CA THR A 227 -42.79 15.31 -13.71
C THR A 227 -42.14 14.99 -15.08
N ALA A 228 -42.17 13.68 -15.36
CA ALA A 228 -42.31 12.93 -16.62
C ALA A 228 -42.42 13.69 -17.97
N HIS A 229 -41.66 13.23 -18.97
CA HIS A 229 -42.18 12.78 -20.27
C HIS A 229 -41.15 11.96 -21.07
N ARG A 230 -41.71 11.08 -21.91
CA ARG A 230 -41.13 10.02 -22.74
C ARG A 230 -40.56 10.60 -24.05
N GLY A 231 -39.39 10.12 -24.47
CA GLY A 231 -38.80 10.40 -25.79
C GLY A 231 -37.82 9.29 -26.18
N GLN A 232 -38.17 8.56 -27.23
CA GLN A 232 -37.50 7.39 -27.77
C GLN A 232 -36.61 7.86 -28.92
N GLU A 233 -35.31 7.56 -28.91
CA GLU A 233 -34.50 7.67 -30.14
C GLU A 233 -33.26 6.77 -30.11
N HIS A 234 -33.05 6.10 -31.25
CA HIS A 234 -31.95 5.20 -31.56
C HIS A 234 -30.60 5.91 -31.60
N GLY A 235 -29.56 5.25 -31.12
CA GLY A 235 -28.19 5.74 -31.24
C GLY A 235 -27.14 4.71 -30.84
N SER A 236 -26.72 3.90 -31.82
CA SER A 236 -25.36 3.40 -32.02
C SER A 236 -24.55 3.07 -30.76
N ALA A 237 -24.46 1.78 -30.46
CA ALA A 237 -23.47 1.21 -29.54
C ALA A 237 -22.05 1.39 -30.11
N ALA A 238 -21.49 2.58 -29.97
CA ALA A 238 -20.06 2.80 -30.11
C ALA A 238 -19.41 2.39 -28.78
N SER A 239 -18.78 1.22 -28.80
CA SER A 239 -17.88 0.72 -27.77
C SER A 239 -16.78 1.76 -27.52
N LYS A 240 -17.01 2.65 -26.54
CA LYS A 240 -15.95 3.45 -25.92
C LYS A 240 -14.98 2.45 -25.30
N ALA A 241 -13.88 2.18 -25.99
CA ALA A 241 -12.67 1.63 -25.38
C ALA A 241 -12.26 2.63 -24.30
N ALA A 242 -12.65 2.34 -23.05
CA ALA A 242 -12.16 3.07 -21.90
C ALA A 242 -10.65 2.96 -21.93
N ILE A 243 -9.96 4.09 -22.12
CA ILE A 243 -8.51 4.17 -21.96
C ILE A 243 -8.27 3.86 -20.48
N ALA A 244 -7.97 2.59 -20.18
CA ALA A 244 -7.70 2.15 -18.83
C ALA A 244 -6.51 2.97 -18.30
N ALA A 245 -6.68 3.57 -17.13
CA ALA A 245 -5.57 4.24 -16.45
C ALA A 245 -4.39 3.26 -16.34
N PRO A 246 -3.14 3.73 -16.54
CA PRO A 246 -1.98 2.85 -16.48
C PRO A 246 -1.98 2.10 -15.14
N LEU A 247 -1.87 0.78 -15.21
CA LEU A 247 -1.85 -0.08 -14.04
C LEU A 247 -0.61 0.28 -13.20
N SER A 248 -0.75 0.36 -11.88
CA SER A 248 0.44 0.48 -11.03
C SER A 248 1.35 -0.73 -11.23
N SER A 249 2.66 -0.54 -11.22
CA SER A 249 3.64 -1.64 -11.38
C SER A 249 3.38 -2.78 -10.39
N ALA A 250 3.02 -2.45 -9.15
CA ALA A 250 2.61 -3.40 -8.12
C ALA A 250 1.43 -4.30 -8.55
N ARG A 251 0.42 -3.73 -9.23
CA ARG A 251 -0.72 -4.49 -9.75
C ARG A 251 -0.30 -5.46 -10.85
N VAL A 252 0.62 -5.05 -11.73
CA VAL A 252 1.16 -5.91 -12.79
C VAL A 252 1.91 -7.10 -12.19
N TYR A 253 2.80 -6.86 -11.22
CA TYR A 253 3.52 -7.96 -10.56
C TYR A 253 2.58 -8.95 -9.85
N ARG A 254 1.50 -8.46 -9.23
CA ARG A 254 0.47 -9.35 -8.66
C ARG A 254 -0.29 -10.14 -9.70
N LEU A 255 -0.56 -9.54 -10.85
CA LEU A 255 -1.19 -10.23 -11.97
C LEU A 255 -0.31 -11.40 -12.45
N ILE A 256 1.00 -11.16 -12.58
CA ILE A 256 1.99 -12.19 -12.88
C ILE A 256 2.06 -13.25 -11.76
N GLY A 257 2.00 -12.81 -10.51
CA GLY A 257 2.03 -13.67 -9.32
C GLY A 257 0.76 -14.51 -9.11
N SER A 258 -0.37 -14.17 -9.74
CA SER A 258 -1.69 -14.79 -9.52
C SER A 258 -1.79 -16.23 -10.02
N ALA A 259 -2.17 -17.17 -9.13
CA ALA A 259 -2.32 -18.59 -9.46
C ALA A 259 -3.28 -18.86 -10.64
N SER A 260 -4.18 -17.93 -10.94
CA SER A 260 -5.08 -18.02 -12.09
C SER A 260 -4.34 -17.87 -13.42
N THR A 261 -4.48 -18.85 -14.31
CA THR A 261 -3.96 -18.79 -15.68
C THR A 261 -4.73 -17.80 -16.56
N GLN A 262 -5.90 -17.33 -16.12
CA GLN A 262 -6.75 -16.39 -16.85
C GLN A 262 -6.57 -14.94 -16.37
N ALA A 263 -5.69 -14.68 -15.40
CA ALA A 263 -5.48 -13.34 -14.84
C ALA A 263 -4.97 -12.33 -15.89
N TYR A 264 -4.12 -12.78 -16.80
CA TYR A 264 -3.62 -12.03 -17.94
C TYR A 264 -3.42 -12.99 -19.12
N LEU A 265 -3.50 -12.48 -20.35
CA LEU A 265 -3.45 -13.31 -21.56
C LEU A 265 -4.43 -14.50 -21.47
N PRO A 266 -5.74 -14.26 -21.22
CA PRO A 266 -6.74 -15.32 -21.09
C PRO A 266 -7.03 -16.01 -22.43
N HIS A 267 -7.79 -17.10 -22.38
CA HIS A 267 -8.17 -17.92 -23.54
C HIS A 267 -8.59 -17.08 -24.75
N ASP A 268 -9.48 -16.11 -24.55
CA ASP A 268 -10.03 -15.30 -25.64
C ASP A 268 -8.98 -14.41 -26.30
N GLU A 269 -7.99 -13.92 -25.54
CA GLU A 269 -6.91 -13.10 -26.07
C GLU A 269 -5.92 -13.96 -26.88
N LEU A 270 -5.55 -15.13 -26.35
CA LEU A 270 -4.70 -16.09 -27.07
C LEU A 270 -5.36 -16.57 -28.37
N LYS A 271 -6.67 -16.83 -28.33
CA LYS A 271 -7.47 -17.20 -29.50
C LYS A 271 -7.55 -16.07 -30.52
N LYS A 272 -7.76 -14.82 -30.08
CA LYS A 272 -7.75 -13.66 -30.97
C LYS A 272 -6.39 -13.48 -31.63
N PHE A 273 -5.31 -13.61 -30.87
CA PHE A 273 -3.94 -13.51 -31.38
C PHE A 273 -3.66 -14.54 -32.50
N LEU A 274 -4.02 -15.81 -32.31
CA LEU A 274 -3.82 -16.85 -33.33
C LEU A 274 -4.69 -16.68 -34.58
N LYS A 275 -5.80 -15.94 -34.47
CA LYS A 275 -6.68 -15.59 -35.59
C LYS A 275 -6.17 -14.40 -36.41
N VAL A 276 -5.21 -13.63 -35.91
CA VAL A 276 -4.63 -12.53 -36.68
C VAL A 276 -3.87 -13.09 -37.88
N HIS A 277 -4.14 -12.54 -39.05
CA HIS A 277 -3.42 -12.85 -40.28
C HIS A 277 -2.24 -11.87 -40.42
N PRO A 278 -0.98 -12.34 -40.38
CA PRO A 278 0.18 -11.46 -40.55
C PRO A 278 0.19 -10.76 -41.92
N THR A 279 -0.37 -11.41 -42.94
CA THR A 279 -0.52 -10.88 -44.30
C THR A 279 -1.86 -11.31 -44.91
N PRO A 280 -2.42 -10.58 -45.89
CA PRO A 280 -3.67 -10.95 -46.57
C PRO A 280 -3.63 -12.34 -47.24
N SER A 281 -2.43 -12.82 -47.57
CA SER A 281 -2.18 -14.10 -48.25
C SER A 281 -1.80 -15.26 -47.30
N SER A 282 -1.60 -14.99 -46.01
CA SER A 282 -1.26 -16.04 -45.04
C SER A 282 -2.51 -16.62 -44.39
N ASP A 283 -2.62 -17.95 -44.39
CA ASP A 283 -3.65 -18.65 -43.62
C ASP A 283 -3.51 -18.40 -42.12
N SER A 284 -4.64 -18.43 -41.40
CA SER A 284 -4.63 -18.30 -39.95
C SER A 284 -3.93 -19.50 -39.33
N LEU A 285 -3.09 -19.25 -38.31
CA LEU A 285 -2.49 -20.31 -37.49
C LEU A 285 -3.52 -20.97 -36.57
N TYR A 286 -4.74 -20.43 -36.50
CA TYR A 286 -5.79 -20.92 -35.63
C TYR A 286 -6.29 -22.30 -36.06
N SER A 287 -6.06 -23.29 -35.19
CA SER A 287 -6.82 -24.53 -35.12
C SER A 287 -7.06 -24.88 -33.66
N ARG A 288 -8.02 -25.77 -33.37
CA ARG A 288 -8.29 -26.18 -31.97
C ARG A 288 -7.07 -26.82 -31.31
N ASP A 289 -6.31 -27.61 -32.06
CA ASP A 289 -5.12 -28.28 -31.55
C ASP A 289 -3.94 -27.31 -31.35
N VAL A 290 -3.76 -26.35 -32.26
CA VAL A 290 -2.73 -25.31 -32.13
C VAL A 290 -3.02 -24.42 -30.93
N LEU A 291 -4.27 -23.98 -30.74
CA LEU A 291 -4.66 -23.18 -29.58
C LEU A 291 -4.36 -23.92 -28.27
N LYS A 292 -4.75 -25.19 -28.16
CA LYS A 292 -4.51 -26.00 -26.96
C LYS A 292 -3.02 -26.16 -26.66
N ARG A 293 -2.16 -26.27 -27.67
CA ARG A 293 -0.70 -26.32 -27.50
C ARG A 293 -0.13 -24.97 -27.08
N PHE A 294 -0.60 -23.89 -27.70
CA PHE A 294 -0.20 -22.52 -27.38
C PHE A 294 -0.54 -22.14 -25.95
N GLU A 295 -1.75 -22.49 -25.48
CA GLU A 295 -2.18 -22.30 -24.09
C GLU A 295 -1.27 -23.01 -23.10
N ARG A 296 -0.94 -24.29 -23.35
CA ARG A 296 -0.01 -25.04 -22.49
C ARG A 296 1.35 -24.37 -22.37
N LYS A 297 1.87 -23.83 -23.48
CA LYS A 297 3.16 -23.14 -23.52
C LYS A 297 3.10 -21.78 -22.84
N MET A 298 2.00 -21.07 -23.00
CA MET A 298 1.73 -19.83 -22.27
C MET A 298 1.62 -20.10 -20.76
N ASP A 299 0.92 -21.15 -20.33
CA ASP A 299 0.79 -21.52 -18.93
C ASP A 299 2.14 -21.90 -18.29
N GLU A 300 3.00 -22.61 -19.04
CA GLU A 300 4.38 -22.89 -18.64
C GLU A 300 5.17 -21.59 -18.41
N LEU A 301 5.04 -20.63 -19.32
CA LEU A 301 5.70 -19.32 -19.22
C LEU A 301 5.17 -18.52 -18.02
N LYS A 302 3.85 -18.48 -17.83
CA LYS A 302 3.19 -17.82 -16.68
C LYS A 302 3.64 -18.43 -15.36
N ARG A 303 3.81 -19.76 -15.30
CA ARG A 303 4.36 -20.46 -14.12
C ARG A 303 5.79 -20.02 -13.83
N LEU A 304 6.67 -19.94 -14.83
CA LEU A 304 8.04 -19.48 -14.64
C LEU A 304 8.09 -18.00 -14.23
N ALA A 305 7.25 -17.16 -14.84
CA ALA A 305 7.14 -15.75 -14.49
C ALA A 305 6.68 -15.55 -13.03
N ARG A 306 5.74 -16.39 -12.55
CA ARG A 306 5.29 -16.43 -11.15
C ARG A 306 6.45 -16.66 -10.17
N GLU A 307 7.36 -17.58 -10.49
CA GLU A 307 8.54 -17.84 -9.66
C GLU A 307 9.48 -16.63 -9.61
N ILE A 308 9.63 -15.93 -10.74
CA ILE A 308 10.48 -14.75 -10.85
C ILE A 308 9.95 -13.60 -9.99
N VAL A 309 8.64 -13.35 -9.98
CA VAL A 309 8.04 -12.23 -9.21
C VAL A 309 7.82 -12.54 -7.73
N ARG A 310 7.99 -13.80 -7.30
CA ARG A 310 7.76 -14.23 -5.91
C ARG A 310 8.39 -13.31 -4.85
N PRO A 311 9.63 -12.78 -5.00
CA PRO A 311 10.21 -11.88 -4.01
C PRO A 311 9.36 -10.62 -3.77
N LEU A 312 8.72 -10.05 -4.82
CA LEU A 312 7.87 -8.86 -4.70
C LEU A 312 6.50 -9.16 -4.09
N MET A 313 6.11 -10.44 -4.03
CA MET A 313 4.82 -10.87 -3.50
C MET A 313 4.87 -11.16 -1.99
N ARG A 314 6.03 -10.99 -1.35
CA ARG A 314 6.16 -11.14 0.10
C ARG A 314 5.39 -10.02 0.80
N ASN A 315 4.75 -10.38 1.91
CA ASN A 315 4.13 -9.45 2.83
C ASN A 315 4.94 -9.46 4.13
N PHE A 316 5.50 -8.30 4.50
CA PHE A 316 6.18 -8.09 5.77
C PHE A 316 5.37 -7.21 6.73
N LEU A 317 4.10 -6.97 6.43
CA LEU A 317 3.17 -6.26 7.31
C LEU A 317 2.50 -7.22 8.30
N GLU A 318 2.20 -6.71 9.48
CA GLU A 318 1.29 -7.31 10.45
C GLU A 318 -0.18 -7.19 10.01
N LEU A 319 -0.48 -6.28 9.06
CA LEU A 319 -1.80 -6.14 8.46
C LEU A 319 -2.27 -7.42 7.76
N ASP A 320 -3.36 -8.01 8.25
CA ASP A 320 -4.06 -9.08 7.55
C ASP A 320 -4.90 -8.53 6.38
N LEU A 321 -4.44 -8.84 5.17
CA LEU A 321 -5.08 -8.43 3.92
C LEU A 321 -6.34 -9.26 3.56
N LYS A 322 -6.64 -10.35 4.29
CA LYS A 322 -7.80 -11.21 4.00
C LYS A 322 -9.14 -10.60 4.45
N GLY A 323 -9.12 -9.56 5.28
CA GLY A 323 -10.28 -8.95 5.92
C GLY A 323 -11.11 -7.95 5.10
N GLY A 324 -11.15 -8.05 3.76
CA GLY A 324 -12.19 -7.51 2.86
C GLY A 324 -12.47 -5.99 2.78
N GLU A 325 -11.96 -5.17 3.70
CA GLU A 325 -12.38 -3.75 3.82
C GLU A 325 -11.50 -2.75 3.06
N LEU A 326 -10.32 -3.17 2.56
CA LEU A 326 -9.45 -2.34 1.71
C LEU A 326 -9.60 -2.77 0.24
N ASP A 327 -10.72 -2.39 -0.36
CA ASP A 327 -11.01 -2.36 -1.80
C ASP A 327 -10.36 -3.48 -2.64
N SER A 328 -10.58 -4.72 -2.21
CA SER A 328 -9.93 -5.96 -2.68
C SER A 328 -10.33 -6.41 -4.09
N SER A 329 -10.84 -5.53 -4.96
CA SER A 329 -11.10 -5.87 -6.36
C SER A 329 -9.83 -6.32 -7.12
N SER A 330 -8.64 -6.03 -6.57
CA SER A 330 -7.33 -6.37 -7.15
C SER A 330 -6.39 -7.18 -6.23
N GLY A 331 -6.90 -7.78 -5.16
CA GLY A 331 -6.13 -8.75 -4.35
C GLY A 331 -4.94 -8.19 -3.56
N GLY A 332 -4.97 -6.92 -3.14
CA GLY A 332 -3.96 -6.31 -2.25
C GLY A 332 -3.90 -4.78 -2.34
N LEU A 333 -3.04 -4.16 -1.52
CA LEU A 333 -2.79 -2.70 -1.47
C LEU A 333 -2.36 -2.12 -2.83
N PRO A 334 -2.43 -0.82 -3.12
CA PRO A 334 -2.03 -0.31 -4.46
C PRO A 334 -0.52 -0.35 -4.73
N HIS A 335 0.30 -0.52 -3.69
CA HIS A 335 1.77 -0.49 -3.71
C HIS A 335 2.41 -1.80 -3.23
N LEU A 336 3.73 -1.94 -3.37
CA LEU A 336 4.47 -3.11 -2.91
C LEU A 336 4.80 -3.02 -1.41
N ILE A 337 4.82 -4.19 -0.75
CA ILE A 337 4.98 -4.34 0.71
C ILE A 337 6.01 -5.43 1.06
N CYS A 338 6.94 -5.64 0.13
CA CYS A 338 7.92 -6.72 0.13
C CYS A 338 9.28 -6.32 0.71
N ILE A 339 9.42 -5.07 1.16
CA ILE A 339 10.59 -4.62 1.89
C ILE A 339 10.51 -5.15 3.32
N LYS A 340 11.64 -5.69 3.78
CA LYS A 340 11.82 -6.16 5.14
C LYS A 340 12.59 -5.08 5.90
N ILE A 341 12.13 -4.77 7.11
CA ILE A 341 12.81 -3.88 8.04
C ILE A 341 13.67 -4.75 8.96
N GLU A 342 14.95 -4.42 9.06
CA GLU A 342 15.97 -5.12 9.83
C GLU A 342 16.40 -4.30 11.05
N ASP A 343 17.26 -4.85 11.89
CA ASP A 343 17.68 -4.20 13.14
C ASP A 343 18.44 -2.89 12.87
N GLU A 344 19.22 -2.82 11.79
CA GLU A 344 19.96 -1.63 11.35
C GLU A 344 19.05 -0.48 10.88
N ASP A 345 17.79 -0.77 10.58
CA ASP A 345 16.81 0.22 10.13
C ASP A 345 16.07 0.89 11.30
N ILE A 346 16.41 0.53 12.54
CA ILE A 346 15.80 1.07 13.76
C ILE A 346 16.69 2.19 14.32
N PRO A 347 16.27 3.46 14.24
CA PRO A 347 17.15 4.61 14.45
C PRO A 347 17.45 4.94 15.91
N TRP A 348 16.90 4.20 16.88
CA TRP A 348 17.03 4.47 18.32
C TRP A 348 17.61 3.31 19.13
N ASP A 349 17.99 2.22 18.46
CA ASP A 349 18.57 1.03 19.09
C ASP A 349 20.11 1.03 19.03
#